data_AF-A0A960M161-F1
#
_entry.id   AF-A0A960M161-F1
#
_cell.length_a   1.000
_cell.length_b   1.000
_cell.length_c   1.000
_cell.angle_alpha   90.00
_cell.angle_beta   90.00
_cell.angle_gamma   90.00
#
_symmetry.space_group_name_H-M   'P 1'
#
loop_
_entity.id
_entity.type
_entity.pdbx_description
1 polymer ?
#
loop_
_entity_poly.entity_id
_entity_poly.type
_entity_poly.pdbx_seq_one_letter_code
_entity_poly.pdbx_strand_id
1 'polypeptide(L)'
;MRIELSETEFPPFDLPDERLVGIAAPSTSDVPGLSDDDLRSRIRSPIGSLSLRELAAGASSVLVVTDDLTRKTPLHRVVPLVLEELHAAGLRDEAITILIGLGTHRDMTPAEIEAKYGTAVASRYRIVNHRWDNPDELREVEQHELPFPVVVNRRVLESDLVIAVGSIVPHATCGFSSGGKSIVPGVAGGATIENTHWMALDYPMRDIIGVFDTPMRRAVCTVARQAGLDFIVNTVIRDEGQVVELVAGDPEKAHRVGVDHCRKVYGVEVPEAADIVIAEAYPCGIDLRQAIKAICAADIVCKDGGVIILPAACPEGVSPQFPEFEILGFKDPEGLYRRVEDGAYDNKLLAYTLVAIGRIISQRVRAILVSPGINRETTERLGFLYAESIESALQLATTLTSTQAEITVLRQASILWPILRQVSS
;
A
#
# COMPACT_ATOMS: atom_id res chain seq x y z
N MET A 1 13.99 27.06 9.95
CA MET A 1 13.31 26.77 8.68
C MET A 1 11.84 26.50 8.95
N ARG A 2 10.94 27.18 8.24
CA ARG A 2 9.49 26.93 8.31
C ARG A 2 9.13 25.71 7.44
N ILE A 3 8.39 24.76 8.01
CA ILE A 3 7.98 23.51 7.38
C ILE A 3 6.47 23.49 7.21
N GLU A 4 6.02 23.02 6.04
CA GLU A 4 4.61 22.82 5.72
C GLU A 4 4.38 21.37 5.30
N LEU A 5 3.41 20.72 5.95
CA LEU A 5 2.97 19.36 5.60
C LEU A 5 1.93 19.41 4.47
N SER A 6 1.68 18.27 3.83
CA SER A 6 0.63 18.10 2.83
C SER A 6 -0.79 18.05 3.43
N GLU A 7 -0.98 17.51 4.65
CA GLU A 7 -2.24 17.60 5.41
C GLU A 7 -2.42 19.02 5.98
N THR A 8 -3.44 19.72 5.48
CA THR A 8 -3.75 21.11 5.82
C THR A 8 -4.26 21.30 7.26
N GLU A 9 -4.67 20.21 7.90
CA GLU A 9 -5.10 20.13 9.28
C GLU A 9 -3.97 20.48 10.26
N PHE A 10 -2.72 20.34 9.83
CA PHE A 10 -1.55 20.68 10.64
C PHE A 10 -0.99 22.05 10.24
N PRO A 11 -0.88 23.01 11.18
CA PRO A 11 -0.31 24.32 10.89
C PRO A 11 1.18 24.20 10.54
N PRO A 12 1.73 25.15 9.77
CA PRO A 12 3.17 25.24 9.57
C PRO A 12 3.91 25.42 10.89
N PHE A 13 5.09 24.81 11.01
CA PHE A 13 5.92 24.84 12.21
C PHE A 13 7.38 25.14 11.87
N ASP A 14 8.16 25.58 12.86
CA ASP A 14 9.57 25.93 12.68
C ASP A 14 10.51 24.87 13.24
N LEU A 15 11.54 24.53 12.47
CA LEU A 15 12.67 23.70 12.90
C LEU A 15 13.97 24.51 12.93
N PRO A 16 14.89 24.28 13.88
CA PRO A 16 16.23 24.86 13.85
C PRO A 16 17.03 24.30 12.66
N ASP A 17 17.60 25.18 11.84
CA ASP A 17 18.32 24.80 10.61
C ASP A 17 19.50 23.88 10.94
N GLU A 18 20.20 24.14 12.04
CA GLU A 18 21.35 23.36 12.50
C GLU A 18 21.02 21.92 12.93
N ARG A 19 19.75 21.60 13.15
CA ARG A 19 19.29 20.24 13.51
C ARG A 19 18.69 19.49 12.33
N LEU A 20 18.43 20.16 11.21
CA LEU A 20 17.72 19.55 10.08
C LEU A 20 18.71 18.78 9.18
N VAL A 21 18.60 17.46 9.18
CA VAL A 21 19.36 16.58 8.27
C VAL A 21 18.79 16.65 6.86
N GLY A 22 17.46 16.65 6.73
CA GLY A 22 16.82 16.74 5.43
C GLY A 22 15.30 16.69 5.47
N ILE A 23 14.71 17.07 4.34
CA ILE A 23 13.29 16.94 4.05
C ILE A 23 13.16 16.04 2.83
N ALA A 24 12.53 14.89 3.00
CA ALA A 24 12.26 13.94 1.92
C ALA A 24 10.77 13.98 1.57
N ALA A 25 10.47 14.09 0.28
CA ALA A 25 9.13 14.07 -0.28
C ALA A 25 9.17 13.38 -1.64
N PRO A 26 8.10 12.69 -2.08
CA PRO A 26 8.02 12.18 -3.44
C PRO A 26 8.38 13.25 -4.47
N SER A 27 8.99 12.84 -5.58
CA SER A 27 9.44 13.74 -6.64
C SER A 27 8.26 14.61 -7.14
N THR A 28 8.46 15.92 -7.16
CA THR A 28 7.60 16.89 -7.85
C THR A 28 8.29 17.34 -9.14
N SER A 29 8.30 16.46 -10.15
CA SER A 29 8.92 16.78 -11.44
C SER A 29 7.99 17.64 -12.30
N ASP A 30 8.53 18.64 -13.00
CA ASP A 30 7.80 19.44 -13.99
C ASP A 30 7.42 18.65 -15.26
N VAL A 31 7.82 17.37 -15.36
CA VAL A 31 7.45 16.52 -16.49
C VAL A 31 5.93 16.27 -16.45
N PRO A 32 5.19 16.65 -17.51
CA PRO A 32 3.76 16.45 -17.55
C PRO A 32 3.43 14.95 -17.51
N GLY A 33 2.32 14.63 -16.84
CA GLY A 33 1.74 13.29 -16.87
C GLY A 33 1.37 12.85 -18.30
N LEU A 34 1.27 11.55 -18.46
CA LEU A 34 0.92 10.90 -19.72
C LEU A 34 -0.48 11.33 -20.18
N SER A 35 -0.56 11.68 -21.46
CA SER A 35 -1.83 11.89 -22.16
C SER A 35 -2.56 10.57 -22.38
N ASP A 36 -3.85 10.61 -22.70
CA ASP A 36 -4.60 9.37 -22.98
C ASP A 36 -4.06 8.63 -24.21
N ASP A 37 -3.46 9.34 -25.17
CA ASP A 37 -2.79 8.74 -26.32
C ASP A 37 -1.50 8.01 -25.92
N ASP A 38 -0.73 8.57 -24.97
CA ASP A 38 0.44 7.90 -24.40
C ASP A 38 0.03 6.64 -23.64
N LEU A 39 -1.01 6.73 -22.80
CA LEU A 39 -1.54 5.58 -22.05
C LEU A 39 -2.00 4.47 -23.00
N ARG A 40 -2.74 4.82 -24.06
CA ARG A 40 -3.19 3.87 -25.08
C ARG A 40 -2.01 3.23 -25.82
N SER A 41 -0.99 4.01 -26.17
CA SER A 41 0.23 3.53 -26.81
C SER A 41 0.98 2.51 -25.93
N ARG A 42 1.09 2.79 -24.63
CA ARG A 42 1.72 1.89 -23.65
C ARG A 42 0.95 0.59 -23.46
N ILE A 43 -0.39 0.64 -23.36
CA ILE A 43 -1.23 -0.57 -23.28
C ILE A 43 -1.07 -1.47 -24.52
N ARG A 44 -0.94 -0.85 -25.72
CA ARG A 44 -0.75 -1.56 -27.00
C ARG A 44 0.67 -2.10 -27.21
N SER A 45 1.63 -1.73 -26.36
CA SER A 45 3.04 -2.10 -26.48
C SER A 45 3.47 -2.92 -25.26
N PRO A 46 2.96 -4.16 -25.10
CA PRO A 46 3.15 -4.95 -23.90
C PRO A 46 4.63 -5.35 -23.69
N ILE A 47 5.02 -5.42 -22.43
CA ILE A 47 6.34 -5.85 -22.00
C ILE A 47 6.29 -7.36 -21.71
N GLY A 48 7.02 -8.13 -22.53
CA GLY A 48 7.29 -9.54 -22.24
C GLY A 48 6.11 -10.49 -22.40
N SER A 49 5.03 -10.09 -23.07
CA SER A 49 3.84 -10.89 -23.41
C SER A 49 3.33 -10.55 -24.82
N LEU A 50 2.33 -11.29 -25.30
CA LEU A 50 1.51 -10.89 -26.44
C LEU A 50 0.70 -9.62 -26.10
N SER A 51 0.17 -8.95 -27.13
CA SER A 51 -0.76 -7.82 -26.91
C SER A 51 -2.05 -8.28 -26.25
N LEU A 52 -2.69 -7.36 -25.53
CA LEU A 52 -3.95 -7.67 -24.88
C LEU A 52 -5.01 -8.16 -25.89
N ARG A 53 -5.00 -7.61 -27.11
CA ARG A 53 -5.90 -8.03 -28.19
C ARG A 53 -5.64 -9.46 -28.66
N GLU A 54 -4.38 -9.86 -28.75
CA GLU A 54 -4.00 -11.22 -29.13
C GLU A 54 -4.33 -12.22 -28.03
N LEU A 55 -4.11 -11.87 -26.76
CA LEU A 55 -4.49 -12.72 -25.61
C LEU A 55 -6.01 -12.87 -25.50
N ALA A 56 -6.75 -11.80 -25.79
CA ALA A 56 -8.20 -11.78 -25.78
C ALA A 56 -8.83 -12.50 -26.99
N ALA A 57 -8.05 -12.83 -28.02
CA ALA A 57 -8.57 -13.45 -29.24
C ALA A 57 -9.09 -14.88 -28.93
N GLY A 58 -10.41 -15.05 -28.97
CA GLY A 58 -11.07 -16.32 -28.67
C GLY A 58 -11.44 -16.54 -27.20
N ALA A 59 -11.11 -15.60 -26.31
CA ALA A 59 -11.62 -15.62 -24.94
C ALA A 59 -13.14 -15.41 -24.95
N SER A 60 -13.86 -16.23 -24.19
CA SER A 60 -15.32 -16.09 -24.00
C SER A 60 -15.66 -15.36 -22.70
N SER A 61 -14.70 -15.26 -21.79
CA SER A 61 -14.82 -14.58 -20.50
C SER A 61 -13.51 -13.89 -20.10
N VAL A 62 -13.61 -12.65 -19.64
CA VAL A 62 -12.48 -11.83 -19.18
C VAL A 62 -12.79 -11.25 -17.80
N LEU A 63 -11.85 -11.40 -16.89
CA LEU A 63 -11.89 -10.78 -15.57
C LEU A 63 -10.88 -9.64 -15.49
N VAL A 64 -11.36 -8.43 -15.21
CA VAL A 64 -10.50 -7.27 -14.92
C VAL A 64 -10.49 -7.06 -13.40
N VAL A 65 -9.40 -7.45 -12.75
CA VAL A 65 -9.17 -7.22 -11.32
C VAL A 65 -8.58 -5.83 -11.12
N THR A 66 -9.13 -5.06 -10.20
CA THR A 66 -8.74 -3.68 -9.92
C THR A 66 -8.48 -3.44 -8.45
N ASP A 67 -7.90 -2.29 -8.09
CA ASP A 67 -7.82 -1.86 -6.69
C ASP A 67 -9.04 -1.05 -6.22
N ASP A 68 -9.16 -0.93 -4.91
CA ASP A 68 -10.25 -0.24 -4.23
C ASP A 68 -10.00 1.27 -4.01
N LEU A 69 -10.85 1.91 -3.20
CA LEU A 69 -10.78 3.33 -2.89
C LEU A 69 -9.53 3.72 -2.07
N THR A 70 -8.89 2.78 -1.38
CA THR A 70 -7.67 3.06 -0.60
C THR A 70 -6.45 3.28 -1.49
N ARG A 71 -6.58 3.03 -2.80
CA ARG A 71 -5.58 3.31 -3.83
C ARG A 71 -5.99 4.48 -4.70
N LYS A 72 -5.02 5.28 -5.11
CA LYS A 72 -5.22 6.47 -5.94
C LYS A 72 -5.14 6.19 -7.45
N THR A 73 -5.21 4.92 -7.87
CA THR A 73 -5.22 4.54 -9.28
C THR A 73 -6.36 5.23 -10.02
N PRO A 74 -6.10 5.97 -11.12
CA PRO A 74 -7.11 6.68 -11.87
C PRO A 74 -7.87 5.72 -12.81
N LEU A 75 -8.66 4.81 -12.23
CA LEU A 75 -9.38 3.77 -12.99
C LEU A 75 -10.32 4.36 -14.04
N HIS A 76 -10.95 5.52 -13.77
CA HIS A 76 -11.76 6.26 -14.74
C HIS A 76 -11.03 6.65 -16.03
N ARG A 77 -9.68 6.74 -16.02
CA ARG A 77 -8.87 6.96 -17.22
C ARG A 77 -8.36 5.66 -17.83
N VAL A 78 -7.89 4.74 -17.00
CA VAL A 78 -7.15 3.55 -17.47
C VAL A 78 -8.08 2.43 -17.91
N VAL A 79 -9.15 2.15 -17.15
CA VAL A 79 -10.06 1.03 -17.44
C VAL A 79 -10.75 1.20 -18.81
N PRO A 80 -11.25 2.38 -19.22
CA PRO A 80 -11.78 2.55 -20.57
C PRO A 80 -10.82 2.13 -21.68
N LEU A 81 -9.52 2.43 -21.56
CA LEU A 81 -8.51 2.08 -22.55
C LEU A 81 -8.22 0.58 -22.61
N VAL A 82 -8.33 -0.12 -21.47
CA VAL A 82 -8.26 -1.59 -21.43
C VAL A 82 -9.48 -2.19 -22.14
N LEU A 83 -10.67 -1.66 -21.84
CA LEU A 83 -11.93 -2.10 -22.45
C LEU A 83 -11.96 -1.86 -23.97
N GLU A 84 -11.37 -0.77 -24.47
CA GLU A 84 -11.18 -0.51 -25.91
C GLU A 84 -10.44 -1.67 -26.60
N GLU A 85 -9.37 -2.19 -26.01
CA GLU A 85 -8.60 -3.29 -26.59
C GLU A 85 -9.36 -4.63 -26.53
N LEU A 86 -10.12 -4.87 -25.46
CA LEU A 86 -10.97 -6.06 -25.34
C LEU A 86 -12.09 -6.05 -26.39
N HIS A 87 -12.75 -4.91 -26.61
CA HIS A 87 -13.73 -4.78 -27.68
C HIS A 87 -13.13 -4.91 -29.07
N ALA A 88 -11.92 -4.37 -29.28
CA ALA A 88 -11.21 -4.54 -30.54
C ALA A 88 -10.83 -6.00 -30.82
N ALA A 89 -10.77 -6.85 -29.79
CA ALA A 89 -10.65 -8.31 -29.92
C ALA A 89 -11.99 -9.03 -30.17
N GLY A 90 -13.11 -8.31 -30.17
CA GLY A 90 -14.45 -8.85 -30.44
C GLY A 90 -15.26 -9.23 -29.20
N LEU A 91 -14.78 -8.94 -27.99
CA LEU A 91 -15.52 -9.20 -26.75
C LEU A 91 -16.70 -8.23 -26.60
N ARG A 92 -17.84 -8.78 -26.16
CA ARG A 92 -19.02 -8.00 -25.76
C ARG A 92 -18.96 -7.69 -24.28
N ASP A 93 -19.72 -6.69 -23.84
CA ASP A 93 -19.78 -6.25 -22.44
C ASP A 93 -20.06 -7.40 -21.48
N GLU A 94 -20.94 -8.33 -21.87
CA GLU A 94 -21.35 -9.45 -21.00
C GLU A 94 -20.24 -10.47 -20.76
N ALA A 95 -19.21 -10.49 -21.61
CA ALA A 95 -18.04 -11.34 -21.43
C ALA A 95 -17.03 -10.73 -20.43
N ILE A 96 -17.19 -9.46 -20.05
CA ILE A 96 -16.22 -8.73 -19.22
C ILE A 96 -16.82 -8.48 -17.84
N THR A 97 -16.18 -9.01 -16.81
CA THR A 97 -16.51 -8.69 -15.41
C THR A 97 -15.36 -7.92 -14.78
N ILE A 98 -15.67 -6.85 -14.05
CA ILE A 98 -14.69 -6.10 -13.25
C ILE A 98 -14.84 -6.54 -11.79
N LEU A 99 -13.74 -7.01 -11.19
CA LEU A 99 -13.69 -7.45 -9.80
C LEU A 99 -12.81 -6.50 -8.99
N ILE A 100 -13.40 -5.83 -8.01
CA ILE A 100 -12.70 -4.92 -7.12
C ILE A 100 -11.96 -5.75 -6.06
N GLY A 101 -10.63 -5.67 -6.07
CA GLY A 101 -9.77 -6.30 -5.10
C GLY A 101 -9.73 -5.54 -3.78
N LEU A 102 -10.59 -5.93 -2.84
CA LEU A 102 -10.70 -5.32 -1.52
C LEU A 102 -9.67 -5.85 -0.51
N GLY A 103 -9.06 -7.01 -0.76
CA GLY A 103 -8.47 -7.79 0.34
C GLY A 103 -9.52 -8.01 1.43
N THR A 104 -9.30 -7.47 2.63
CA THR A 104 -10.28 -7.50 3.73
C THR A 104 -10.97 -6.16 4.01
N HIS A 105 -10.87 -5.20 3.10
CA HIS A 105 -11.51 -3.90 3.28
C HIS A 105 -13.04 -3.99 3.11
N ARG A 106 -13.74 -2.96 3.57
CA ARG A 106 -15.19 -2.82 3.35
C ARG A 106 -15.54 -2.74 1.86
N ASP A 107 -16.77 -3.12 1.55
CA ASP A 107 -17.33 -2.92 0.22
C ASP A 107 -17.30 -1.44 -0.18
N MET A 108 -17.00 -1.19 -1.46
CA MET A 108 -17.23 0.12 -2.08
C MET A 108 -18.73 0.31 -2.34
N THR A 109 -19.23 1.48 -1.97
CA THR A 109 -20.61 1.88 -2.27
C THR A 109 -20.79 2.17 -3.77
N PRO A 110 -22.03 2.13 -4.29
CA PRO A 110 -22.28 2.49 -5.70
C PRO A 110 -21.75 3.87 -6.09
N ALA A 111 -21.84 4.87 -5.21
CA ALA A 111 -21.32 6.21 -5.46
C ALA A 111 -19.78 6.24 -5.52
N GLU A 112 -19.10 5.49 -4.66
CA GLU A 112 -17.63 5.36 -4.70
C GLU A 112 -17.17 4.61 -5.96
N ILE A 113 -17.91 3.58 -6.39
CA ILE A 113 -17.66 2.88 -7.65
C ILE A 113 -17.84 3.85 -8.83
N GLU A 114 -18.94 4.59 -8.89
CA GLU A 114 -19.15 5.58 -9.95
C GLU A 114 -18.04 6.63 -9.98
N ALA A 115 -17.62 7.16 -8.83
CA ALA A 115 -16.54 8.14 -8.75
C ALA A 115 -15.18 7.57 -9.19
N LYS A 116 -14.89 6.30 -8.86
CA LYS A 116 -13.60 5.65 -9.15
C LYS A 116 -13.48 5.25 -10.64
N TYR A 117 -14.56 4.76 -11.24
CA TYR A 117 -14.57 4.22 -12.62
C TYR A 117 -15.14 5.18 -13.67
N GLY A 118 -15.87 6.21 -13.24
CA GLY A 118 -16.66 7.08 -14.11
C GLY A 118 -18.01 6.45 -14.50
N THR A 119 -19.02 7.31 -14.69
CA THR A 119 -20.41 6.92 -15.00
C THR A 119 -20.53 5.99 -16.20
N ALA A 120 -19.74 6.21 -17.25
CA ALA A 120 -19.80 5.42 -18.47
C ALA A 120 -19.43 3.95 -18.26
N VAL A 121 -18.44 3.67 -17.39
CA VAL A 121 -18.03 2.30 -17.07
C VAL A 121 -18.97 1.70 -16.02
N ALA A 122 -19.27 2.47 -14.96
CA ALA A 122 -20.07 2.00 -13.84
C ALA A 122 -21.51 1.63 -14.22
N SER A 123 -22.10 2.29 -15.22
CA SER A 123 -23.46 1.99 -15.70
C SER A 123 -23.55 0.86 -16.72
N ARG A 124 -22.42 0.52 -17.38
CA ARG A 124 -22.38 -0.40 -18.52
C ARG A 124 -21.88 -1.80 -18.14
N TYR A 125 -20.91 -1.88 -17.22
CA TYR A 125 -20.24 -3.13 -16.88
C TYR A 125 -20.68 -3.71 -15.56
N ARG A 126 -20.58 -5.04 -15.45
CA ARG A 126 -20.72 -5.72 -14.17
C ARG A 126 -19.46 -5.48 -13.33
N ILE A 127 -19.59 -4.62 -12.32
CA ILE A 127 -18.55 -4.34 -11.32
C ILE A 127 -18.95 -4.99 -9.99
N VAL A 128 -18.09 -5.82 -9.41
CA VAL A 128 -18.39 -6.60 -8.21
C VAL A 128 -17.32 -6.38 -7.14
N ASN A 129 -17.75 -6.18 -5.89
CA ASN A 129 -16.88 -6.19 -4.71
C ASN A 129 -16.43 -7.63 -4.40
N HIS A 130 -15.13 -7.86 -4.21
CA HIS A 130 -14.63 -9.16 -3.78
C HIS A 130 -15.13 -9.54 -2.37
N ARG A 131 -15.62 -10.77 -2.20
CA ARG A 131 -16.06 -11.31 -0.91
C ARG A 131 -15.06 -12.31 -0.35
N TRP A 132 -14.08 -11.80 0.40
CA TRP A 132 -13.03 -12.59 1.06
C TRP A 132 -13.57 -13.52 2.16
N ASP A 133 -14.78 -13.22 2.64
CA ASP A 133 -15.51 -13.85 3.73
C ASP A 133 -16.57 -14.84 3.25
N ASN A 134 -16.74 -15.01 1.93
CA ASN A 134 -17.76 -15.90 1.34
C ASN A 134 -17.10 -17.15 0.71
N PRO A 135 -17.15 -18.32 1.39
CA PRO A 135 -16.57 -19.56 0.88
C PRO A 135 -17.12 -20.01 -0.48
N ASP A 136 -18.38 -19.70 -0.80
CA ASP A 136 -18.98 -20.10 -2.08
C ASP A 136 -18.31 -19.38 -3.28
N GLU A 137 -17.72 -18.21 -3.02
CA GLU A 137 -16.98 -17.42 -4.00
C GLU A 137 -15.49 -17.73 -4.04
N LEU A 138 -14.98 -18.64 -3.19
CA LEU A 138 -13.55 -18.91 -3.06
C LEU A 138 -13.20 -20.32 -3.54
N ARG A 139 -12.06 -20.46 -4.21
CA ARG A 139 -11.53 -21.74 -4.68
C ARG A 139 -10.04 -21.81 -4.44
N GLU A 140 -9.56 -23.02 -4.17
CA GLU A 140 -8.15 -23.28 -3.92
C GLU A 140 -7.34 -23.20 -5.22
N VAL A 141 -6.15 -22.60 -5.11
CA VAL A 141 -5.13 -22.55 -6.17
C VAL A 141 -4.20 -23.73 -5.96
N GLU A 142 -3.97 -24.52 -7.00
CA GLU A 142 -2.95 -25.57 -6.98
C GLU A 142 -1.55 -24.94 -6.94
N GLN A 143 -0.90 -24.97 -5.77
CA GLN A 143 0.36 -24.29 -5.53
C GLN A 143 1.19 -24.99 -4.43
N HIS A 144 2.51 -24.76 -4.44
CA HIS A 144 3.46 -25.30 -3.45
C HIS A 144 4.46 -24.27 -2.90
N GLU A 145 4.28 -23.00 -3.22
CA GLU A 145 5.17 -21.90 -2.83
C GLU A 145 4.91 -21.40 -1.42
N LEU A 146 3.64 -21.38 -1.01
CA LEU A 146 3.20 -21.00 0.32
C LEU A 146 2.91 -22.26 1.16
N PRO A 147 3.30 -22.28 2.44
CA PRO A 147 3.19 -23.46 3.31
C PRO A 147 1.76 -23.73 3.80
N PHE A 148 0.77 -23.07 3.22
CA PHE A 148 -0.65 -23.18 3.57
C PHE A 148 -1.51 -23.14 2.30
N PRO A 149 -2.73 -23.70 2.33
CA PRO A 149 -3.67 -23.61 1.21
C PRO A 149 -3.94 -22.15 0.84
N VAL A 150 -3.93 -21.87 -0.47
CA VAL A 150 -4.22 -20.55 -1.01
C VAL A 150 -5.58 -20.61 -1.68
N VAL A 151 -6.50 -19.76 -1.24
CA VAL A 151 -7.82 -19.61 -1.84
C VAL A 151 -7.99 -18.20 -2.40
N VAL A 152 -8.54 -18.12 -3.60
CA VAL A 152 -8.82 -16.85 -4.31
C VAL A 152 -10.26 -16.84 -4.82
N ASN A 153 -10.74 -15.68 -5.27
CA ASN A 153 -12.06 -15.60 -5.88
C ASN A 153 -12.14 -16.55 -7.08
N ARG A 154 -13.17 -17.39 -7.10
CA ARG A 154 -13.37 -18.42 -8.12
C ARG A 154 -13.34 -17.88 -9.54
N ARG A 155 -13.76 -16.62 -9.75
CA ARG A 155 -13.74 -15.97 -11.07
C ARG A 155 -12.34 -15.84 -11.65
N VAL A 156 -11.30 -15.78 -10.81
CA VAL A 156 -9.91 -15.77 -11.27
C VAL A 156 -9.57 -17.09 -11.96
N LEU A 157 -10.00 -18.22 -11.39
CA LEU A 157 -9.75 -19.56 -11.93
C LEU A 157 -10.70 -19.95 -13.08
N GLU A 158 -11.89 -19.35 -13.11
CA GLU A 158 -12.96 -19.69 -14.05
C GLU A 158 -12.96 -18.84 -15.34
N SER A 159 -12.16 -17.77 -15.41
CA SER A 159 -12.11 -16.88 -16.57
C SER A 159 -11.05 -17.32 -17.57
N ASP A 160 -11.31 -17.12 -18.86
CA ASP A 160 -10.35 -17.47 -19.92
C ASP A 160 -9.14 -16.52 -19.96
N LEU A 161 -9.31 -15.29 -19.47
CA LEU A 161 -8.27 -14.27 -19.39
C LEU A 161 -8.44 -13.42 -18.13
N VAL A 162 -7.39 -13.28 -17.33
CA VAL A 162 -7.38 -12.40 -16.14
C VAL A 162 -6.39 -11.25 -16.30
N ILE A 163 -6.88 -10.04 -16.11
CA ILE A 163 -6.12 -8.79 -16.23
C ILE A 163 -6.14 -8.06 -14.90
N ALA A 164 -4.99 -7.59 -14.42
CA ALA A 164 -4.94 -6.75 -13.22
C ALA A 164 -4.56 -5.29 -13.52
N VAL A 165 -5.41 -4.35 -13.08
CA VAL A 165 -5.19 -2.89 -13.19
C VAL A 165 -4.92 -2.29 -11.80
N GLY A 166 -3.87 -1.48 -11.66
CA GLY A 166 -3.55 -0.85 -10.37
C GLY A 166 -2.39 0.14 -10.41
N SER A 167 -1.99 0.66 -9.26
CA SER A 167 -0.81 1.54 -9.12
C SER A 167 0.33 0.89 -8.35
N ILE A 168 1.56 1.06 -8.83
CA ILE A 168 2.79 0.63 -8.16
C ILE A 168 3.24 1.75 -7.23
N VAL A 169 3.29 1.44 -5.93
CA VAL A 169 3.82 2.27 -4.84
C VAL A 169 4.66 1.40 -3.90
N PRO A 170 5.59 1.96 -3.12
CA PRO A 170 6.28 1.22 -2.06
C PRO A 170 5.31 0.53 -1.07
N HIS A 171 5.69 -0.65 -0.59
CA HIS A 171 4.83 -1.48 0.28
C HIS A 171 5.62 -2.33 1.27
N ALA A 172 5.26 -2.26 2.56
CA ALA A 172 5.99 -2.89 3.66
C ALA A 172 5.98 -4.44 3.71
N THR A 173 5.08 -5.13 2.99
CA THR A 173 5.03 -6.61 2.96
C THR A 173 5.64 -7.28 1.72
N CYS A 174 5.73 -6.60 0.57
CA CYS A 174 6.20 -7.22 -0.68
C CYS A 174 7.12 -6.27 -1.47
N GLY A 175 7.65 -5.25 -0.81
CA GLY A 175 8.43 -4.15 -1.36
C GLY A 175 7.65 -3.11 -2.14
N PHE A 176 6.74 -3.54 -3.01
CA PHE A 176 5.88 -2.69 -3.84
C PHE A 176 4.42 -3.19 -3.89
N SER A 177 3.48 -2.39 -4.37
CA SER A 177 2.10 -2.82 -4.64
C SER A 177 1.96 -3.42 -6.05
N SER A 178 0.74 -3.83 -6.41
CA SER A 178 0.35 -4.37 -7.72
C SER A 178 1.17 -5.59 -8.19
N GLY A 179 1.08 -5.91 -9.49
CA GLY A 179 1.49 -7.22 -10.02
C GLY A 179 0.68 -8.34 -9.38
N GLY A 180 1.36 -9.41 -8.95
CA GLY A 180 0.71 -10.55 -8.27
C GLY A 180 -0.10 -10.17 -7.01
N LYS A 181 0.16 -9.00 -6.40
CA LYS A 181 -0.64 -8.54 -5.24
C LYS A 181 -2.10 -8.27 -5.55
N SER A 182 -2.43 -8.02 -6.82
CA SER A 182 -3.82 -7.89 -7.26
C SER A 182 -4.60 -9.19 -7.07
N ILE A 183 -3.92 -10.34 -7.06
CA ILE A 183 -4.52 -11.64 -6.73
C ILE A 183 -4.40 -11.92 -5.24
N VAL A 184 -3.17 -11.94 -4.70
CA VAL A 184 -2.91 -12.20 -3.27
C VAL A 184 -2.20 -11.00 -2.63
N PRO A 185 -2.87 -10.20 -1.77
CA PRO A 185 -4.15 -10.46 -1.13
C PRO A 185 -5.39 -9.93 -1.86
N GLY A 186 -5.25 -9.22 -3.00
CA GLY A 186 -6.32 -8.39 -3.57
C GLY A 186 -7.69 -9.07 -3.70
N VAL A 187 -7.72 -10.33 -4.16
CA VAL A 187 -8.95 -11.14 -4.28
C VAL A 187 -8.79 -12.52 -3.62
N ALA A 188 -8.00 -12.58 -2.55
CA ALA A 188 -7.75 -13.79 -1.77
C ALA A 188 -8.76 -13.95 -0.62
N GLY A 189 -9.02 -15.20 -0.21
CA GLY A 189 -9.85 -15.46 0.97
C GLY A 189 -9.15 -15.10 2.29
N GLY A 190 -9.93 -14.87 3.33
CA GLY A 190 -9.46 -14.41 4.64
C GLY A 190 -8.25 -15.18 5.19
N ALA A 191 -8.32 -16.52 5.22
CA ALA A 191 -7.23 -17.35 5.71
C ALA A 191 -5.93 -17.21 4.90
N THR A 192 -6.02 -17.00 3.58
CA THR A 192 -4.83 -16.74 2.75
C THR A 192 -4.22 -15.39 3.09
N ILE A 193 -5.06 -14.37 3.25
CA ILE A 193 -4.62 -13.02 3.63
C ILE A 193 -3.96 -13.05 5.01
N GLU A 194 -4.60 -13.67 5.99
CA GLU A 194 -4.09 -13.80 7.36
C GLU A 194 -2.74 -14.50 7.42
N ASN A 195 -2.59 -15.66 6.78
CA ASN A 195 -1.35 -16.41 6.83
C ASN A 195 -0.21 -15.73 6.03
N THR A 196 -0.52 -15.09 4.90
CA THR A 196 0.50 -14.30 4.16
C THR A 196 0.98 -13.09 4.95
N HIS A 197 0.11 -12.38 5.67
CA HIS A 197 0.52 -11.29 6.55
C HIS A 197 1.31 -11.81 7.75
N TRP A 198 0.87 -12.90 8.37
CA TRP A 198 1.60 -13.50 9.49
C TRP A 198 3.03 -13.89 9.10
N MET A 199 3.20 -14.56 7.96
CA MET A 199 4.52 -14.93 7.43
C MET A 199 5.39 -13.71 7.10
N ALA A 200 4.80 -12.53 6.86
CA ALA A 200 5.57 -11.31 6.64
C ALA A 200 6.30 -10.81 7.91
N LEU A 201 5.96 -11.31 9.11
CA LEU A 201 6.68 -10.99 10.36
C LEU A 201 8.11 -11.52 10.39
N ASP A 202 8.43 -12.51 9.55
CA ASP A 202 9.77 -13.09 9.46
C ASP A 202 10.81 -12.10 8.93
N TYR A 203 10.37 -10.97 8.36
CA TYR A 203 11.21 -9.96 7.76
C TYR A 203 10.89 -8.57 8.34
N PRO A 204 11.88 -7.83 8.85
CA PRO A 204 11.67 -6.45 9.27
C PRO A 204 11.15 -5.58 8.11
N MET A 205 10.15 -4.75 8.36
CA MET A 205 9.52 -3.91 7.32
C MET A 205 10.53 -2.99 6.62
N ARG A 206 11.50 -2.45 7.36
CA ARG A 206 12.59 -1.60 6.82
C ARG A 206 13.49 -2.31 5.81
N ASP A 207 13.57 -3.65 5.86
CA ASP A 207 14.36 -4.46 4.94
C ASP A 207 13.55 -4.89 3.70
N ILE A 208 12.23 -4.66 3.73
CA ILE A 208 11.30 -5.07 2.67
C ILE A 208 10.87 -3.91 1.81
N ILE A 209 10.47 -2.79 2.41
CA ILE A 209 9.91 -1.65 1.68
C ILE A 209 10.89 -1.14 0.60
N GLY A 210 10.42 -1.00 -0.63
CA GLY A 210 11.23 -0.59 -1.77
C GLY A 210 12.21 -1.64 -2.31
N VAL A 211 12.25 -2.84 -1.73
CA VAL A 211 13.02 -3.98 -2.24
C VAL A 211 12.18 -4.78 -3.22
N PHE A 212 12.61 -4.86 -4.48
CA PHE A 212 11.84 -5.55 -5.51
C PHE A 212 11.73 -7.06 -5.27
N ASP A 213 12.87 -7.72 -5.06
CA ASP A 213 12.95 -9.18 -4.96
C ASP A 213 12.97 -9.63 -3.49
N THR A 214 11.78 -9.85 -2.94
CA THR A 214 11.58 -10.36 -1.58
C THR A 214 11.01 -11.77 -1.62
N PRO A 215 11.25 -12.62 -0.60
CA PRO A 215 10.66 -13.95 -0.54
C PRO A 215 9.14 -13.94 -0.70
N MET A 216 8.46 -13.01 -0.03
CA MET A 216 7.01 -12.81 -0.16
C MET A 216 6.60 -12.41 -1.58
N ARG A 217 7.36 -11.51 -2.24
CA ARG A 217 7.08 -11.12 -3.64
C ARG A 217 7.12 -12.33 -4.55
N ARG A 218 8.16 -13.16 -4.47
CA ARG A 218 8.32 -14.33 -5.34
C ARG A 218 7.16 -15.30 -5.16
N ALA A 219 6.82 -15.64 -3.91
CA ALA A 219 5.71 -16.53 -3.61
C ALA A 219 4.37 -15.99 -4.14
N VAL A 220 4.07 -14.71 -3.87
CA VAL A 220 2.82 -14.07 -4.34
C VAL A 220 2.75 -14.01 -5.87
N CYS A 221 3.86 -13.71 -6.56
CA CYS A 221 3.88 -13.68 -8.03
C CYS A 221 3.68 -15.07 -8.63
N THR A 222 4.34 -16.10 -8.11
CA THR A 222 4.17 -17.47 -8.60
C THR A 222 2.74 -17.96 -8.36
N VAL A 223 2.17 -17.74 -7.18
CA VAL A 223 0.76 -18.09 -6.88
C VAL A 223 -0.21 -17.32 -7.78
N ALA A 224 0.02 -16.02 -8.02
CA ALA A 224 -0.82 -15.24 -8.91
C ALA A 224 -0.79 -15.78 -10.36
N ARG A 225 0.38 -16.21 -10.84
CA ARG A 225 0.50 -16.84 -12.16
C ARG A 225 -0.20 -18.21 -12.20
N GLN A 226 -0.05 -19.03 -11.16
CA GLN A 226 -0.75 -20.32 -11.05
C GLN A 226 -2.27 -20.16 -10.98
N ALA A 227 -2.75 -19.07 -10.38
CA ALA A 227 -4.16 -18.73 -10.36
C ALA A 227 -4.68 -18.22 -11.72
N GLY A 228 -3.82 -17.96 -12.70
CA GLY A 228 -4.23 -17.51 -14.03
C GLY A 228 -4.15 -16.01 -14.26
N LEU A 229 -3.34 -15.26 -13.51
CA LEU A 229 -3.05 -13.86 -13.87
C LEU A 229 -2.22 -13.80 -15.17
N ASP A 230 -2.82 -13.32 -16.25
CA ASP A 230 -2.21 -13.34 -17.59
C ASP A 230 -1.56 -12.02 -17.99
N PHE A 231 -2.17 -10.89 -17.59
CA PHE A 231 -1.77 -9.57 -18.05
C PHE A 231 -1.95 -8.52 -16.96
N ILE A 232 -1.07 -7.52 -16.92
CA ILE A 232 -1.23 -6.38 -16.02
C ILE A 232 -1.24 -5.06 -16.79
N VAL A 233 -1.92 -4.07 -16.24
CA VAL A 233 -1.84 -2.67 -16.63
C VAL A 233 -1.60 -1.86 -15.36
N ASN A 234 -0.37 -1.49 -15.10
CA ASN A 234 0.02 -0.86 -13.85
C ASN A 234 0.54 0.56 -14.10
N THR A 235 0.05 1.49 -13.29
CA THR A 235 0.44 2.89 -13.34
C THR A 235 1.46 3.21 -12.26
N VAL A 236 2.32 4.18 -12.55
CA VAL A 236 3.04 4.94 -11.53
C VAL A 236 2.43 6.33 -11.57
N ILE A 237 1.94 6.80 -10.42
CA ILE A 237 1.27 8.09 -10.30
C ILE A 237 2.14 9.08 -9.53
N ARG A 238 1.89 10.36 -9.75
CA ARG A 238 2.40 11.47 -8.96
C ARG A 238 1.19 12.29 -8.50
N ASP A 239 1.25 12.82 -7.28
CA ASP A 239 0.26 13.72 -6.69
C ASP A 239 -1.20 13.30 -6.99
N GLU A 240 -2.09 14.24 -7.31
CA GLU A 240 -3.55 14.09 -7.54
C GLU A 240 -3.91 13.20 -8.77
N GLY A 241 -3.45 11.95 -8.80
CA GLY A 241 -3.79 10.96 -9.83
C GLY A 241 -3.12 11.19 -11.19
N GLN A 242 -2.06 12.01 -11.25
CA GLN A 242 -1.31 12.24 -12.48
C GLN A 242 -0.48 10.99 -12.81
N VAL A 243 -0.84 10.28 -13.89
CA VAL A 243 -0.07 9.11 -14.34
C VAL A 243 1.22 9.57 -14.99
N VAL A 244 2.38 9.15 -14.46
CA VAL A 244 3.70 9.50 -15.01
C VAL A 244 4.37 8.35 -15.73
N GLU A 245 3.91 7.12 -15.50
CA GLU A 245 4.24 5.96 -16.31
C GLU A 245 3.08 4.97 -16.31
N LEU A 246 2.93 4.23 -17.41
CA LEU A 246 2.06 3.06 -17.48
C LEU A 246 2.85 1.91 -18.11
N VAL A 247 2.88 0.78 -17.41
CA VAL A 247 3.41 -0.48 -17.92
C VAL A 247 2.28 -1.45 -18.15
N ALA A 248 2.33 -2.17 -19.27
CA ALA A 248 1.38 -3.23 -19.59
C ALA A 248 2.14 -4.47 -20.06
N GLY A 249 1.62 -5.67 -19.82
CA GLY A 249 2.26 -6.91 -20.28
C GLY A 249 2.28 -8.04 -19.26
N ASP A 250 3.35 -8.85 -19.30
CA ASP A 250 3.55 -9.97 -18.40
C ASP A 250 3.56 -9.49 -16.92
N PRO A 251 2.88 -10.21 -16.01
CA PRO A 251 2.69 -9.77 -14.63
C PRO A 251 3.97 -9.50 -13.83
N GLU A 252 5.09 -10.13 -14.17
CA GLU A 252 6.36 -9.94 -13.47
C GLU A 252 7.29 -8.99 -14.22
N LYS A 253 7.44 -9.17 -15.54
CA LYS A 253 8.35 -8.38 -16.36
C LYS A 253 7.87 -6.94 -16.49
N ALA A 254 6.58 -6.72 -16.77
CA ALA A 254 6.02 -5.38 -16.85
C ALA A 254 6.06 -4.70 -15.46
N HIS A 255 5.73 -5.43 -14.39
CA HIS A 255 5.77 -4.91 -13.03
C HIS A 255 7.18 -4.46 -12.65
N ARG A 256 8.21 -5.24 -13.00
CA ARG A 256 9.62 -4.88 -12.75
C ARG A 256 10.00 -3.57 -13.42
N VAL A 257 9.63 -3.38 -14.68
CA VAL A 257 9.86 -2.09 -15.37
C VAL A 257 9.11 -0.96 -14.65
N GLY A 258 7.86 -1.18 -14.25
CA GLY A 258 7.09 -0.19 -13.50
C GLY A 258 7.73 0.15 -12.15
N VAL A 259 8.34 -0.82 -11.47
CA VAL A 259 9.08 -0.61 -10.23
C VAL A 259 10.28 0.31 -10.45
N ASP A 260 11.05 0.15 -11.53
CA ASP A 260 12.17 1.05 -11.83
C ASP A 260 11.73 2.51 -12.02
N HIS A 261 10.53 2.74 -12.54
CA HIS A 261 9.93 4.08 -12.62
C HIS A 261 9.40 4.55 -11.26
N CYS A 262 8.72 3.68 -10.51
CA CYS A 262 8.26 3.93 -9.14
C CYS A 262 9.40 4.39 -8.22
N ARG A 263 10.59 3.78 -8.33
CA ARG A 263 11.78 4.17 -7.55
C ARG A 263 12.22 5.61 -7.83
N LYS A 264 12.07 6.10 -9.06
CA LYS A 264 12.41 7.49 -9.42
C LYS A 264 11.39 8.52 -8.89
N VAL A 265 10.16 8.08 -8.63
CA VAL A 265 9.08 8.94 -8.13
C VAL A 265 9.06 8.97 -6.60
N TYR A 266 9.11 7.81 -5.97
CA TYR A 266 8.92 7.67 -4.51
C TYR A 266 10.21 7.37 -3.76
N GLY A 267 11.29 6.99 -4.45
CA GLY A 267 12.60 6.76 -3.84
C GLY A 267 13.34 8.08 -3.62
N VAL A 268 13.67 8.39 -2.37
CA VAL A 268 14.32 9.66 -2.02
C VAL A 268 15.51 9.39 -1.12
N GLU A 269 16.67 9.90 -1.51
CA GLU A 269 17.88 9.78 -0.69
C GLU A 269 17.77 10.66 0.57
N VAL A 270 18.04 10.06 1.72
CA VAL A 270 18.20 10.74 3.00
C VAL A 270 19.68 10.64 3.39
N PRO A 271 20.36 11.75 3.73
CA PRO A 271 21.81 11.76 3.96
C PRO A 271 22.26 10.75 5.02
N GLU A 272 21.56 10.71 6.15
CA GLU A 272 21.84 9.82 7.27
C GLU A 272 20.58 9.58 8.10
N ALA A 273 20.64 8.58 8.99
CA ALA A 273 19.56 8.34 9.94
C ALA A 273 19.52 9.47 10.98
N ALA A 274 18.33 9.86 11.43
CA ALA A 274 18.13 10.95 12.39
C ALA A 274 17.63 10.45 13.75
N ASP A 275 17.88 11.23 14.80
CA ASP A 275 17.38 10.97 16.15
C ASP A 275 15.86 11.19 16.27
N ILE A 276 15.33 12.16 15.51
CA ILE A 276 13.90 12.48 15.43
C ILE A 276 13.47 12.43 13.97
N VAL A 277 12.40 11.69 13.67
CA VAL A 277 11.80 11.64 12.34
C VAL A 277 10.34 12.10 12.42
N ILE A 278 10.00 13.17 11.71
CA ILE A 278 8.61 13.60 11.53
C ILE A 278 8.09 12.91 10.27
N ALA A 279 7.11 12.02 10.43
CA ALA A 279 6.60 11.17 9.35
C ALA A 279 5.13 11.45 9.11
N GLU A 280 4.84 12.27 8.11
CA GLU A 280 3.48 12.65 7.77
C GLU A 280 2.68 11.46 7.20
N ALA A 281 1.49 11.20 7.74
CA ALA A 281 0.64 10.08 7.31
C ALA A 281 0.02 10.22 5.91
N TYR A 282 0.01 11.41 5.32
CA TYR A 282 -0.56 11.66 3.99
C TYR A 282 -0.04 10.67 2.93
N PRO A 283 -0.89 10.21 1.97
CA PRO A 283 -2.33 10.42 1.85
C PRO A 283 -3.17 9.40 2.65
N CYS A 284 -2.55 8.66 3.58
CA CYS A 284 -3.17 7.56 4.31
C CYS A 284 -3.65 7.95 5.73
N GLY A 285 -3.90 9.23 5.99
CA GLY A 285 -4.33 9.76 7.29
C GLY A 285 -5.83 9.62 7.63
N ILE A 286 -6.58 8.71 6.98
CA ILE A 286 -8.04 8.55 7.20
C ILE A 286 -8.38 7.89 8.54
N ASP A 287 -7.58 6.89 8.94
CA ASP A 287 -7.61 6.21 10.23
C ASP A 287 -6.18 5.84 10.65
N LEU A 288 -5.97 5.45 11.91
CA LEU A 288 -4.63 5.10 12.40
C LEU A 288 -4.06 3.86 11.71
N ARG A 289 -4.91 2.87 11.40
CA ARG A 289 -4.49 1.62 10.74
C ARG A 289 -3.86 1.87 9.37
N GLN A 290 -4.30 2.90 8.65
CA GLN A 290 -3.68 3.35 7.41
C GLN A 290 -2.47 4.26 7.69
N ALA A 291 -2.57 5.16 8.68
CA ALA A 291 -1.53 6.14 9.00
C ALA A 291 -0.20 5.50 9.46
N ILE A 292 -0.24 4.34 10.12
CA ILE A 292 0.98 3.60 10.53
C ILE A 292 1.89 3.21 9.36
N LYS A 293 1.45 3.28 8.10
CA LYS A 293 2.33 3.11 6.94
C LYS A 293 3.47 4.13 6.91
N ALA A 294 3.24 5.34 7.41
CA ALA A 294 4.28 6.35 7.58
C ALA A 294 5.36 5.92 8.57
N ILE A 295 5.01 5.16 9.62
CA ILE A 295 5.97 4.59 10.56
C ILE A 295 6.90 3.62 9.84
N CYS A 296 6.41 2.82 8.90
CA CYS A 296 7.23 1.89 8.14
C CYS A 296 8.35 2.60 7.34
N ALA A 297 8.05 3.75 6.73
CA ALA A 297 9.05 4.56 6.03
C ALA A 297 10.00 5.24 7.02
N ALA A 298 9.46 5.79 8.11
CA ALA A 298 10.23 6.46 9.15
C ALA A 298 11.22 5.53 9.87
N ASP A 299 10.83 4.25 10.06
CA ASP A 299 11.68 3.24 10.66
C ASP A 299 13.01 3.12 9.91
N ILE A 300 13.03 3.19 8.58
CA ILE A 300 14.26 3.09 7.76
C ILE A 300 15.30 4.15 8.15
N VAL A 301 14.87 5.37 8.47
CA VAL A 301 15.74 6.55 8.65
C VAL A 301 15.79 7.07 10.09
N CYS A 302 15.15 6.37 11.03
CA CYS A 302 15.23 6.69 12.45
C CYS A 302 16.32 5.85 13.12
N LYS A 303 17.19 6.47 13.92
CA LYS A 303 18.19 5.76 14.74
C LYS A 303 17.52 4.88 15.80
N ASP A 304 18.21 3.82 16.23
CA ASP A 304 17.77 3.03 17.39
C ASP A 304 17.71 3.91 18.65
N GLY A 305 16.64 3.80 19.42
CA GLY A 305 16.35 4.67 20.56
C GLY A 305 15.81 6.07 20.20
N GLY A 306 15.67 6.38 18.90
CA GLY A 306 15.12 7.63 18.40
C GLY A 306 13.61 7.79 18.61
N VAL A 307 13.07 8.89 18.07
CA VAL A 307 11.65 9.26 18.19
C VAL A 307 11.03 9.47 16.81
N ILE A 308 9.94 8.78 16.52
CA ILE A 308 9.08 9.05 15.37
C ILE A 308 7.92 9.93 15.83
N ILE A 309 7.75 11.10 15.22
CA ILE A 309 6.55 11.92 15.36
C ILE A 309 5.65 11.61 14.17
N LEU A 310 4.41 11.18 14.43
CA LEU A 310 3.40 10.85 13.42
C LEU A 310 2.27 11.88 13.46
N PRO A 311 2.31 12.91 12.60
CA PRO A 311 1.13 13.72 12.29
C PRO A 311 0.16 12.90 11.43
N ALA A 312 -1.05 12.68 11.95
CA ALA A 312 -2.12 11.98 11.22
C ALA A 312 -3.51 12.48 11.66
N ALA A 313 -4.31 13.03 10.73
CA ALA A 313 -5.63 13.57 11.04
C ALA A 313 -6.56 12.53 11.70
N CYS A 314 -6.61 11.32 11.14
CA CYS A 314 -7.42 10.17 11.57
C CYS A 314 -8.89 10.52 11.86
N PRO A 315 -9.64 11.17 10.93
CA PRO A 315 -11.03 11.56 11.17
C PRO A 315 -11.97 10.38 11.48
N GLU A 316 -11.63 9.16 11.06
CA GLU A 316 -12.40 7.94 11.38
C GLU A 316 -11.89 7.22 12.65
N GLY A 317 -10.92 7.81 13.37
CA GLY A 317 -10.34 7.24 14.59
C GLY A 317 -9.28 6.18 14.33
N VAL A 318 -9.28 5.12 15.15
CA VAL A 318 -8.21 4.11 15.16
C VAL A 318 -8.33 3.13 13.99
N SER A 319 -9.43 2.38 13.96
CA SER A 319 -9.76 1.47 12.85
C SER A 319 -11.24 1.07 12.93
N PRO A 320 -12.13 1.72 12.15
CA PRO A 320 -13.57 1.42 12.18
C PRO A 320 -13.92 -0.05 11.91
N GLN A 321 -13.11 -0.72 11.08
CA GLN A 321 -13.31 -2.11 10.68
C GLN A 321 -12.87 -3.12 11.75
N PHE A 322 -11.97 -2.72 12.65
CA PHE A 322 -11.34 -3.61 13.63
C PHE A 322 -11.24 -2.91 15.00
N PRO A 323 -12.34 -2.79 15.76
CA PRO A 323 -12.33 -2.12 17.06
C PRO A 323 -11.35 -2.72 18.09
N GLU A 324 -11.02 -4.01 17.95
CA GLU A 324 -10.05 -4.73 18.79
C GLU A 324 -8.64 -4.12 18.73
N PHE A 325 -8.35 -3.37 17.67
CA PHE A 325 -7.08 -2.65 17.50
C PHE A 325 -6.84 -1.66 18.66
N GLU A 326 -7.90 -1.02 19.15
CA GLU A 326 -7.84 -0.09 20.29
C GLU A 326 -7.74 -0.81 21.65
N ILE A 327 -8.23 -2.05 21.72
CA ILE A 327 -8.20 -2.87 22.94
C ILE A 327 -6.80 -3.46 23.14
N LEU A 328 -6.24 -4.04 22.08
CA LEU A 328 -4.95 -4.74 22.14
C LEU A 328 -3.77 -3.76 22.14
N GLY A 329 -3.83 -2.73 21.29
CA GLY A 329 -2.74 -1.76 21.12
C GLY A 329 -1.39 -2.39 20.72
N PHE A 330 -0.34 -1.59 20.78
CA PHE A 330 1.00 -1.92 20.27
C PHE A 330 2.03 -2.22 21.38
N LYS A 331 1.59 -2.26 22.64
CA LYS A 331 2.47 -2.30 23.82
C LYS A 331 3.12 -3.65 24.10
N ASP A 332 2.43 -4.75 23.81
CA ASP A 332 2.91 -6.12 24.08
C ASP A 332 2.92 -6.97 22.79
N PRO A 333 3.79 -6.62 21.82
CA PRO A 333 3.86 -7.35 20.56
C PRO A 333 4.25 -8.81 20.77
N GLU A 334 5.14 -9.13 21.73
CA GLU A 334 5.58 -10.52 21.94
C GLU A 334 4.55 -11.36 22.72
N GLY A 335 3.74 -10.75 23.59
CA GLY A 335 2.60 -11.44 24.19
C GLY A 335 1.51 -11.73 23.16
N LEU A 336 1.20 -10.77 22.28
CA LEU A 336 0.25 -11.02 21.19
C LEU A 336 0.78 -12.06 20.20
N TYR A 337 2.07 -12.03 19.87
CA TYR A 337 2.70 -13.04 19.03
C TYR A 337 2.55 -14.45 19.61
N ARG A 338 2.89 -14.64 20.90
CA ARG A 338 2.72 -15.92 21.58
C ARG A 338 1.27 -16.41 21.60
N ARG A 339 0.30 -15.50 21.82
CA ARG A 339 -1.14 -15.81 21.79
C ARG A 339 -1.62 -16.28 20.42
N VAL A 340 -0.99 -15.84 19.33
CA VAL A 340 -1.31 -16.37 18.00
C VAL A 340 -0.70 -17.76 17.81
N GLU A 341 0.56 -17.93 18.19
CA GLU A 341 1.28 -19.21 18.05
C GLU A 341 0.68 -20.34 18.91
N ASP A 342 0.16 -20.02 20.10
CA ASP A 342 -0.51 -21.00 20.98
C ASP A 342 -2.01 -21.20 20.67
N GLY A 343 -2.56 -20.45 19.72
CA GLY A 343 -3.97 -20.51 19.30
C GLY A 343 -4.95 -19.77 20.21
N ALA A 344 -4.49 -18.98 21.19
CA ALA A 344 -5.34 -18.13 22.03
C ALA A 344 -5.84 -16.84 21.33
N TYR A 345 -5.36 -16.55 20.13
CA TYR A 345 -5.83 -15.46 19.26
C TYR A 345 -5.72 -15.87 17.79
N ASP A 346 -6.80 -15.73 17.03
CA ASP A 346 -6.94 -16.29 15.68
C ASP A 346 -6.87 -15.26 14.55
N ASN A 347 -7.19 -13.99 14.80
CA ASN A 347 -7.11 -12.93 13.78
C ASN A 347 -5.67 -12.50 13.48
N LYS A 348 -4.97 -13.28 12.66
CA LYS A 348 -3.58 -13.05 12.31
C LYS A 348 -3.33 -11.75 11.54
N LEU A 349 -4.32 -11.24 10.80
CA LEU A 349 -4.17 -9.99 10.04
C LEU A 349 -4.06 -8.78 10.97
N LEU A 350 -4.94 -8.73 11.98
CA LEU A 350 -4.89 -7.71 13.03
C LEU A 350 -3.61 -7.87 13.84
N ALA A 351 -3.32 -9.10 14.29
CA ALA A 351 -2.12 -9.39 15.07
C ALA A 351 -0.83 -9.01 14.32
N TYR A 352 -0.71 -9.33 13.04
CA TYR A 352 0.44 -8.93 12.21
C TYR A 352 0.72 -7.43 12.34
N THR A 353 -0.32 -6.61 12.19
CA THR A 353 -0.17 -5.16 12.22
C THR A 353 0.29 -4.67 13.59
N LEU A 354 -0.34 -5.16 14.66
CA LEU A 354 0.01 -4.79 16.04
C LEU A 354 1.40 -5.29 16.45
N VAL A 355 1.77 -6.51 16.06
CA VAL A 355 3.08 -7.09 16.35
C VAL A 355 4.18 -6.35 15.59
N ALA A 356 4.02 -6.17 14.27
CA ALA A 356 5.06 -5.55 13.45
C ALA A 356 5.32 -4.09 13.85
N ILE A 357 4.26 -3.28 13.98
CA ILE A 357 4.41 -1.88 14.40
C ILE A 357 4.77 -1.78 15.88
N GLY A 358 4.23 -2.66 16.73
CA GLY A 358 4.58 -2.70 18.16
C GLY A 358 6.05 -2.99 18.41
N ARG A 359 6.67 -3.88 17.62
CA ARG A 359 8.12 -4.09 17.65
C ARG A 359 8.90 -2.82 17.32
N ILE A 360 8.45 -2.03 16.33
CA ILE A 360 9.06 -0.75 16.00
C ILE A 360 8.90 0.23 17.18
N ILE A 361 7.67 0.55 17.57
CA ILE A 361 7.39 1.69 18.46
C ILE A 361 7.54 1.39 19.96
N SER A 362 7.69 0.12 20.35
CA SER A 362 7.84 -0.27 21.76
C SER A 362 9.22 -0.87 22.06
N GLN A 363 9.96 -1.38 21.06
CA GLN A 363 11.25 -2.05 21.28
C GLN A 363 12.44 -1.31 20.65
N ARG A 364 12.22 -0.57 19.55
CA ARG A 364 13.30 0.10 18.81
C ARG A 364 13.30 1.61 18.97
N VAL A 365 12.15 2.24 18.75
CA VAL A 365 11.97 3.70 18.83
C VAL A 365 10.84 4.04 19.77
N ARG A 366 10.65 5.33 20.06
CA ARG A 366 9.41 5.84 20.68
C ARG A 366 8.58 6.52 19.60
N ALA A 367 7.25 6.41 19.66
CA ALA A 367 6.37 7.09 18.72
C ALA A 367 5.48 8.11 19.42
N ILE A 368 5.43 9.34 18.91
CA ILE A 368 4.53 10.41 19.35
C ILE A 368 3.44 10.58 18.28
N LEU A 369 2.17 10.46 18.66
CA LEU A 369 1.04 10.70 17.78
C LEU A 369 0.52 12.13 17.98
N VAL A 370 0.38 12.85 16.87
CA VAL A 370 -0.29 14.16 16.80
C VAL A 370 -1.53 13.98 15.94
N SER A 371 -2.70 13.94 16.58
CA SER A 371 -3.95 13.64 15.88
C SER A 371 -5.14 14.39 16.50
N PRO A 372 -5.93 15.14 15.70
CA PRO A 372 -7.21 15.68 16.14
C PRO A 372 -8.30 14.60 16.28
N GLY A 373 -8.22 13.50 15.51
CA GLY A 373 -9.22 12.43 15.51
C GLY A 373 -9.04 11.38 16.61
N ILE A 374 -7.92 11.39 17.35
CA ILE A 374 -7.62 10.41 18.40
C ILE A 374 -7.22 11.15 19.68
N ASN A 375 -8.01 10.95 20.74
CA ASN A 375 -7.77 11.61 22.01
C ASN A 375 -6.54 11.05 22.75
N ARG A 376 -6.10 11.76 23.80
CA ARG A 376 -4.95 11.38 24.65
C ARG A 376 -5.08 9.98 25.24
N GLU A 377 -6.23 9.65 25.82
CA GLU A 377 -6.43 8.36 26.50
C GLU A 377 -6.26 7.19 25.53
N THR A 378 -6.89 7.26 24.35
CA THR A 378 -6.77 6.26 23.30
C THR A 378 -5.33 6.19 22.78
N THR A 379 -4.68 7.34 22.54
CA THR A 379 -3.29 7.42 22.09
C THR A 379 -2.34 6.68 23.04
N GLU A 380 -2.43 6.99 24.34
CA GLU A 380 -1.60 6.40 25.37
C GLU A 380 -1.96 4.93 25.61
N ARG A 381 -3.24 4.53 25.48
CA ARG A 381 -3.68 3.13 25.53
C ARG A 381 -3.05 2.30 24.42
N LEU A 382 -3.01 2.83 23.20
CA LEU A 382 -2.41 2.19 22.03
C LEU A 382 -0.90 1.99 22.17
N GLY A 383 -0.21 2.79 23.00
CA GLY A 383 1.25 2.69 23.19
C GLY A 383 2.04 3.83 22.53
N PHE A 384 1.35 4.81 21.96
CA PHE A 384 1.97 6.05 21.53
C PHE A 384 2.10 7.02 22.70
N LEU A 385 3.05 7.94 22.60
CA LEU A 385 3.08 9.16 23.38
C LEU A 385 2.13 10.19 22.74
N TYR A 386 1.42 10.95 23.55
CA TYR A 386 0.51 11.98 23.06
C TYR A 386 1.18 13.34 22.99
N ALA A 387 0.89 14.09 21.92
CA ALA A 387 1.11 15.52 21.84
C ALA A 387 -0.08 16.22 21.14
N GLU A 388 -0.40 17.43 21.58
CA GLU A 388 -1.54 18.21 21.05
C GLU A 388 -1.20 18.93 19.73
N SER A 389 0.08 19.12 19.45
CA SER A 389 0.59 19.80 18.26
C SER A 389 1.96 19.26 17.86
N ILE A 390 2.43 19.59 16.66
CA ILE A 390 3.76 19.20 16.19
C ILE A 390 4.84 19.86 17.05
N GLU A 391 4.64 21.11 17.48
CA GLU A 391 5.57 21.84 18.35
C GLU A 391 5.72 21.19 19.71
N SER A 392 4.60 20.80 20.36
CA SER A 392 4.64 20.09 21.63
C SER A 392 5.25 18.68 21.47
N ALA A 393 5.00 18.02 20.33
CA ALA A 393 5.66 16.75 19.99
C ALA A 393 7.17 16.90 19.84
N LEU A 394 7.64 17.97 19.19
CA LEU A 394 9.06 18.27 19.03
C LEU A 394 9.75 18.57 20.37
N GLN A 395 9.09 19.31 21.26
CA GLN A 395 9.58 19.56 22.62
C GLN A 395 9.73 18.25 23.41
N LEU A 396 8.70 17.39 23.34
CA LEU A 396 8.73 16.08 23.97
C LEU A 396 9.83 15.19 23.38
N ALA A 397 9.93 15.10 22.05
CA ALA A 397 10.97 14.34 21.36
C ALA A 397 12.37 14.82 21.72
N THR A 398 12.59 16.13 21.81
CA THR A 398 13.86 16.74 22.22
C THR A 398 14.22 16.39 23.68
N THR A 399 13.22 16.33 24.57
CA THR A 399 13.42 15.90 25.97
C THR A 399 13.78 14.43 26.08
N LEU A 400 13.20 13.59 25.21
CA LEU A 400 13.45 12.14 25.16
C LEU A 400 14.78 11.78 24.50
N THR A 401 15.36 12.69 23.73
CA THR A 401 16.62 12.54 22.99
C THR A 401 17.66 13.55 23.50
N SER A 402 17.90 14.65 22.79
CA SER A 402 18.74 15.76 23.23
C SER A 402 18.41 17.06 22.48
N THR A 403 18.90 18.20 22.99
CA THR A 403 18.81 19.50 22.29
C THR A 403 19.66 19.59 21.03
N GLN A 404 20.57 18.62 20.81
CA GLN A 404 21.38 18.48 19.60
C GLN A 404 20.83 17.40 18.66
N ALA A 405 19.69 16.79 18.99
CA ALA A 405 19.10 15.71 18.20
C ALA A 405 18.80 16.15 16.77
N GLU A 406 19.31 15.38 15.83
CA GLU A 406 19.11 15.55 14.40
C GLU A 406 17.68 15.20 14.00
N ILE A 407 17.12 15.95 13.06
CA ILE A 407 15.73 15.87 12.64
C ILE A 407 15.67 15.61 11.13
N THR A 408 14.88 14.61 10.74
CA THR A 408 14.47 14.39 9.34
C THR A 408 12.96 14.55 9.22
N VAL A 409 12.50 15.22 8.16
CA VAL A 409 11.07 15.35 7.84
C VAL A 409 10.76 14.50 6.61
N LEU A 410 9.80 13.59 6.74
CA LEU A 410 9.24 12.80 5.65
C LEU A 410 7.84 13.31 5.33
N ARG A 411 7.68 14.01 4.21
CA ARG A 411 6.38 14.40 3.68
C ARG A 411 5.79 13.26 2.87
N GLN A 412 4.48 13.08 2.97
CA GLN A 412 3.76 11.96 2.36
C GLN A 412 4.39 10.57 2.66
N ALA A 413 4.79 10.34 3.91
CA ALA A 413 5.63 9.21 4.29
C ALA A 413 4.96 7.85 4.03
N SER A 414 3.63 7.78 4.01
CA SER A 414 2.87 6.54 3.75
C SER A 414 3.07 5.93 2.37
N ILE A 415 3.59 6.70 1.41
CA ILE A 415 3.92 6.24 0.05
C ILE A 415 5.38 6.50 -0.33
N LEU A 416 6.16 7.07 0.58
CA LEU A 416 7.57 7.38 0.39
C LEU A 416 8.42 6.13 0.60
N TRP A 417 9.49 6.02 -0.17
CA TRP A 417 10.59 5.11 0.11
C TRP A 417 11.87 5.91 0.37
N PRO A 418 12.17 6.22 1.64
CA PRO A 418 13.43 6.88 1.97
C PRO A 418 14.58 5.89 1.87
N ILE A 419 15.70 6.33 1.29
CA ILE A 419 16.90 5.52 1.03
C ILE A 419 18.05 6.18 1.77
N LEU A 420 18.59 5.54 2.80
CA LEU A 420 19.80 6.02 3.45
C LEU A 420 20.96 5.99 2.46
N ARG A 421 21.67 7.12 2.31
CA ARG A 421 22.92 7.12 1.54
C ARG A 421 23.91 6.17 2.20
N GLN A 422 24.36 5.17 1.46
CA GLN A 422 25.52 4.41 1.89
C GLN A 422 26.74 5.33 1.81
N VAL A 423 27.37 5.58 2.95
CA VAL A 423 28.70 6.17 2.97
C VAL A 423 29.61 5.12 2.32
N SER A 424 30.11 5.40 1.12
CA SER A 424 31.13 4.57 0.49
C SER A 424 32.32 4.46 1.46
N SER A 425 32.48 3.29 2.08
CA SER A 425 33.61 2.96 2.95
C SER A 425 34.90 2.79 2.15
#